data_AF-A0A6L9K4X1-F1
#
_entry.id   AF-A0A6L9K4X1-F1
#
_cell.length_a   1.000
_cell.length_b   1.000
_cell.length_c   1.000
_cell.angle_alpha   90.00
_cell.angle_beta   90.00
_cell.angle_gamma   90.00
#
_symmetry.space_group_name_H-M   'P 1'
#
loop_
_entity.id
_entity.type
_entity.pdbx_description
1 polymer ?
#
loop_
_entity_poly.entity_id
_entity_poly.type
_entity_poly.pdbx_seq_one_letter_code
_entity_poly.pdbx_strand_id
1 'polypeptide(L)'
;MKNNKHITLEEIGKELPFSVPENYFEKFANRMEAQIMKKQTPIRRIFSNWVFMAAVFVGVLIMGQVFYSVYQNNTLNNKDNYEQYVLSQVDESSLIDYYVDDTNVK
;
A
#
# COMPACT_ATOMS: atom_id res chain seq x y z
N MET A 1 61.88 35.14 -22.09
CA MET A 1 60.69 35.91 -21.64
C MET A 1 59.62 35.74 -22.70
N LYS A 2 58.40 35.34 -22.31
CA LYS A 2 57.30 35.00 -23.23
C LYS A 2 56.43 36.24 -23.41
N ASN A 3 56.43 36.82 -24.61
CA ASN A 3 55.72 38.06 -24.90
C ASN A 3 54.21 37.78 -25.01
N ASN A 4 53.45 38.28 -24.03
CA ASN A 4 51.99 38.26 -23.99
C ASN A 4 51.43 39.27 -25.01
N LYS A 5 51.10 38.79 -26.21
CA LYS A 5 50.37 39.58 -27.21
C LYS A 5 48.92 39.75 -26.75
N HIS A 6 48.52 41.00 -26.52
CA HIS A 6 47.14 41.37 -26.28
C HIS A 6 46.46 41.55 -27.64
N ILE A 7 45.46 40.71 -27.92
CA ILE A 7 44.65 40.81 -29.14
C ILE A 7 43.66 41.95 -28.90
N THR A 8 43.65 42.96 -29.77
CA THR A 8 42.67 44.06 -29.66
C THR A 8 41.38 43.71 -30.39
N LEU A 9 40.26 44.30 -29.96
CA LEU A 9 38.95 44.04 -30.59
C LEU A 9 38.93 44.47 -32.06
N GLU A 10 39.80 45.40 -32.47
CA GLU A 10 39.95 45.78 -33.89
C GLU A 10 40.62 44.69 -34.75
N GLU A 11 41.43 43.79 -34.16
CA GLU A 11 42.07 42.67 -34.88
C GLU A 11 41.13 41.48 -35.12
N ILE A 12 39.95 41.47 -34.49
CA ILE A 12 38.97 40.40 -34.63
C ILE A 12 38.04 40.74 -35.81
N GLY A 13 37.94 39.82 -36.77
CA GLY A 13 37.04 39.95 -37.92
C GLY A 13 35.59 40.14 -37.48
N LYS A 14 34.94 41.20 -37.98
CA LYS A 14 33.53 41.54 -37.69
C LYS A 14 32.54 40.76 -38.58
N GLU A 15 33.02 39.73 -39.24
CA GLU A 15 32.21 38.90 -40.12
C GLU A 15 31.27 38.06 -39.25
N LEU A 16 30.04 37.83 -39.71
CA LEU A 16 29.10 36.92 -39.08
C LEU A 16 29.29 35.53 -39.69
N PRO A 17 30.09 34.63 -39.07
CA PRO A 17 30.36 33.30 -39.62
C PRO A 17 29.14 32.37 -39.61
N PHE A 18 28.08 32.73 -38.88
CA PHE A 18 26.89 31.91 -38.72
C PHE A 18 25.64 32.72 -38.99
N SER A 19 24.74 32.13 -39.78
CA SER A 19 23.38 32.63 -39.98
C SER A 19 22.39 31.56 -39.55
N VAL A 20 21.26 31.99 -39.02
CA VAL A 20 20.16 31.09 -38.71
C VAL A 20 19.27 30.91 -39.93
N PRO A 21 18.67 29.72 -40.12
CA PRO A 21 17.67 29.52 -41.15
C PRO A 21 16.46 30.44 -40.96
N GLU A 22 15.76 30.71 -42.06
CA GLU A 22 14.52 31.45 -42.02
C GLU A 22 13.48 30.74 -41.14
N ASN A 23 12.74 31.51 -40.35
CA ASN A 23 11.73 31.03 -39.42
C ASN A 23 12.25 30.09 -38.30
N TYR A 24 13.56 30.15 -37.96
CA TYR A 24 14.17 29.26 -36.95
C TYR A 24 13.53 29.43 -35.57
N PHE A 25 13.35 30.68 -35.13
CA PHE A 25 12.86 31.02 -33.79
C PHE A 25 11.34 30.82 -33.68
N GLU A 26 10.61 31.10 -34.75
CA GLU A 26 9.16 30.91 -34.90
C GLU A 26 8.79 29.44 -34.76
N LYS A 27 9.59 28.53 -35.35
CA LYS A 27 9.36 27.08 -35.26
C LYS A 27 9.99 26.45 -34.01
N PHE A 28 10.86 27.15 -33.30
CA PHE A 28 11.57 26.61 -32.14
C PHE A 28 10.62 26.25 -31.00
N ALA A 29 9.71 27.17 -30.64
CA ALA A 29 8.74 26.95 -29.57
C ALA A 29 7.84 25.73 -29.85
N ASN A 30 7.29 25.63 -31.06
CA ASN A 30 6.43 24.52 -31.48
C ASN A 30 7.16 23.17 -31.43
N ARG A 31 8.44 23.12 -31.84
CA ARG A 31 9.26 21.90 -31.76
C ARG A 31 9.54 21.49 -30.32
N MET A 32 9.85 22.46 -29.46
CA MET A 32 10.07 22.21 -28.03
C MET A 32 8.80 21.70 -27.37
N GLU A 33 7.67 22.35 -27.62
CA GLU A 33 6.35 21.94 -27.10
C GLU A 33 6.03 20.49 -27.49
N ALA A 34 6.22 20.12 -28.75
CA ALA A 34 5.99 18.74 -29.22
C ALA A 34 6.90 17.70 -28.53
N GLN A 35 8.10 18.09 -28.09
CA GLN A 35 9.05 17.20 -27.41
C GLN A 35 8.81 17.11 -25.90
N ILE A 36 8.39 18.20 -25.26
CA ILE A 36 8.13 18.24 -23.81
C ILE A 36 6.71 17.80 -23.45
N MET A 37 5.77 17.86 -24.39
CA MET A 37 4.41 17.41 -24.16
C MET A 37 4.43 15.90 -23.99
N LYS A 38 4.49 15.46 -22.73
CA LYS A 38 4.39 14.04 -22.34
C LYS A 38 3.16 13.47 -23.03
N LYS A 39 3.39 12.62 -24.02
CA LYS A 39 2.33 11.80 -24.59
C LYS A 39 1.70 11.06 -23.42
N GLN A 40 0.47 11.43 -23.08
CA GLN A 40 -0.28 10.79 -22.02
C GLN A 40 -0.45 9.34 -22.47
N THR A 41 0.44 8.46 -22.02
CA THR A 41 0.28 7.03 -22.24
C THR A 41 -0.98 6.67 -21.48
N PRO A 42 -2.07 6.25 -22.16
CA PRO A 42 -3.25 5.87 -21.44
C PRO A 42 -2.83 4.77 -20.47
N ILE A 43 -3.12 4.97 -19.18
CA ILE A 43 -2.93 3.95 -18.17
C ILE A 43 -3.88 2.81 -18.57
N ARG A 44 -3.38 1.87 -19.37
CA ARG A 44 -4.14 0.68 -19.76
C ARG A 44 -4.45 -0.04 -18.46
N ARG A 45 -5.74 -0.29 -18.24
CA ARG A 45 -6.30 -0.97 -17.07
C ARG A 45 -5.49 -2.25 -16.79
N ILE A 46 -4.59 -2.19 -15.80
CA ILE A 46 -3.65 -3.26 -15.45
C ILE A 46 -4.39 -4.46 -14.83
N PHE A 47 -5.54 -4.21 -14.22
CA PHE A 47 -6.35 -5.25 -13.61
C PHE A 47 -7.26 -5.89 -14.67
N SER A 48 -6.81 -7.04 -15.15
CA SER A 48 -7.62 -7.99 -15.92
C SER A 48 -8.82 -8.46 -15.11
N ASN A 49 -9.92 -8.82 -15.78
CA ASN A 49 -11.17 -9.29 -15.17
C ASN A 49 -10.98 -10.52 -14.26
N TRP A 50 -9.86 -11.25 -14.37
CA TRP A 50 -9.55 -12.40 -13.51
C TRP A 50 -9.21 -12.00 -12.07
N VAL A 51 -8.65 -10.81 -11.85
CA VAL A 51 -8.36 -10.30 -10.50
C VAL A 51 -9.66 -10.06 -9.73
N PHE A 52 -10.71 -9.62 -10.44
CA PHE A 52 -12.03 -9.47 -9.85
C PHE A 52 -12.59 -10.82 -9.37
N MET A 53 -12.42 -11.88 -10.17
CA MET A 53 -12.85 -13.22 -9.78
C MET A 53 -12.12 -13.71 -8.53
N ALA A 54 -10.79 -13.53 -8.45
CA ALA A 54 -10.01 -13.87 -7.27
C ALA A 54 -10.43 -13.08 -6.01
N ALA A 55 -10.70 -11.78 -6.15
CA ALA A 55 -11.15 -10.94 -5.03
C ALA A 55 -12.50 -11.39 -4.46
N VAL A 56 -13.43 -11.82 -5.31
CA VAL A 56 -14.73 -12.38 -4.88
C VAL A 56 -14.53 -13.66 -4.09
N PHE A 57 -13.68 -14.58 -4.56
CA PHE A 57 -13.38 -15.82 -3.82
C PHE A 57 -12.77 -15.55 -2.44
N VAL A 58 -11.79 -14.64 -2.35
CA VAL A 58 -11.19 -14.24 -1.07
C VAL A 58 -12.24 -13.61 -0.15
N GLY A 59 -13.12 -12.76 -0.68
CA GLY A 59 -14.22 -12.16 0.09
C GLY A 59 -15.19 -13.19 0.68
N VAL A 60 -15.56 -14.21 -0.10
CA VAL A 60 -16.44 -15.31 0.38
C VAL A 60 -15.76 -16.14 1.47
N LEU A 61 -14.46 -16.42 1.34
CA LEU A 61 -13.71 -17.15 2.37
C LEU A 61 -13.62 -16.37 3.68
N ILE A 62 -13.36 -15.07 3.62
CA ILE A 62 -13.31 -14.21 4.82
C ILE A 62 -14.70 -14.14 5.48
N MET A 63 -15.76 -13.93 4.70
CA MET A 63 -17.15 -13.96 5.18
C MET A 63 -17.49 -15.29 5.86
N GLY A 64 -17.11 -16.41 5.23
CA GLY A 64 -17.32 -17.75 5.79
C GLY A 64 -16.56 -17.97 7.10
N GLN A 65 -15.31 -17.53 7.19
CA GLN A 65 -14.52 -17.62 8.42
C GLN A 65 -15.13 -16.80 9.56
N VAL A 66 -15.57 -15.57 9.27
CA VAL A 66 -16.22 -14.71 10.27
C VAL A 66 -17.53 -15.35 10.75
N PHE A 67 -18.36 -15.83 9.83
CA PHE A 67 -19.63 -16.47 10.18
C PHE A 67 -19.42 -17.74 11.01
N TYR A 68 -18.47 -18.60 10.61
CA TYR A 68 -18.13 -19.81 11.36
C TYR A 68 -17.60 -19.49 12.77
N SER A 69 -16.72 -18.50 12.89
CA SER A 69 -16.19 -18.04 14.18
C SER A 69 -17.30 -17.53 15.09
N VAL A 70 -18.20 -16.67 14.59
CA VAL A 70 -19.35 -16.18 15.35
C VAL A 70 -20.27 -17.33 15.79
N TYR A 71 -20.57 -18.29 14.91
CA TYR A 71 -21.41 -19.45 15.26
C TYR A 71 -20.80 -20.32 16.36
N GLN A 72 -19.48 -20.61 16.26
CA GLN A 72 -18.77 -21.37 17.28
C GLN A 72 -18.70 -20.61 18.61
N ASN A 73 -18.36 -19.32 18.57
CA ASN A 73 -18.29 -18.50 19.77
C ASN A 73 -19.65 -18.43 20.49
N ASN A 74 -20.77 -18.31 19.76
CA ASN A 74 -22.10 -18.36 20.38
C ASN A 74 -22.39 -19.73 21.03
N THR A 75 -21.98 -20.83 20.40
CA THR A 75 -22.16 -22.19 20.96
C THR A 75 -21.29 -22.41 22.20
N LEU A 76 -20.04 -21.94 22.18
CA LEU A 76 -19.11 -22.01 23.31
C LEU A 76 -19.57 -21.13 24.48
N ASN A 77 -19.93 -19.87 24.21
CA ASN A 77 -20.46 -18.96 25.22
C ASN A 77 -21.71 -19.53 25.91
N ASN A 78 -22.61 -20.19 25.16
CA ASN A 78 -23.79 -20.83 25.76
C ASN A 78 -23.43 -22.01 26.67
N LYS A 79 -22.35 -22.74 26.39
CA LYS A 79 -21.84 -23.81 27.27
C LYS A 79 -21.22 -23.24 28.54
N ASP A 80 -20.36 -22.23 28.43
CA ASP A 80 -19.71 -21.61 29.58
C ASP A 80 -20.73 -21.00 30.56
N ASN A 81 -21.77 -20.35 30.04
CA ASN A 81 -22.86 -19.81 30.88
C ASN A 81 -23.67 -20.93 31.59
N TYR A 82 -23.87 -22.08 30.93
CA TYR A 82 -24.58 -23.20 31.52
C TYR A 82 -23.78 -23.84 32.66
N GLU A 83 -22.48 -24.08 32.45
CA GLU A 83 -21.60 -24.59 33.51
C GLU A 83 -21.55 -23.62 34.69
N GLN A 84 -21.39 -22.32 34.43
CA GLN A 84 -21.40 -21.29 35.48
C GLN A 84 -22.73 -21.25 36.26
N TYR A 85 -23.88 -21.43 35.58
CA TYR A 85 -25.19 -21.51 36.22
C TYR A 85 -25.35 -22.76 37.10
N VAL A 86 -24.81 -23.90 36.67
CA VAL A 86 -24.83 -25.14 37.47
C VAL A 86 -23.93 -24.99 38.71
N LEU A 87 -22.74 -24.42 38.54
CA LEU A 87 -21.78 -24.22 39.64
C LEU A 87 -22.27 -23.22 40.69
N SER A 88 -23.00 -22.16 40.29
CA SER A 88 -23.53 -21.18 41.25
C SER A 88 -24.65 -21.73 42.15
N GLN A 89 -25.24 -22.87 41.77
CA GLN A 89 -26.22 -23.58 42.60
C GLN A 89 -25.57 -24.51 43.62
N VAL A 90 -24.27 -24.81 43.48
CA VAL A 90 -23.53 -25.64 44.43
C VAL A 90 -23.12 -24.76 45.61
N ASP A 91 -23.37 -25.24 46.83
CA ASP A 91 -23.05 -24.49 48.04
C ASP A 91 -21.53 -24.44 48.27
N GLU A 92 -21.00 -23.25 48.57
CA GLU A 92 -19.56 -22.99 48.66
C GLU A 92 -18.90 -23.81 49.77
N SER A 93 -19.65 -24.14 50.83
CA SER A 93 -19.18 -24.99 51.94
C SER A 93 -18.81 -26.40 51.48
N SER A 94 -19.61 -26.99 50.57
CA SER A 94 -19.34 -28.31 50.00
C SER A 94 -18.12 -28.34 49.08
N LEU A 95 -17.75 -27.17 48.54
CA LEU A 95 -16.57 -26.99 47.69
C LEU A 95 -15.28 -26.93 48.52
N ILE A 96 -15.34 -26.32 49.71
CA ILE A 96 -14.22 -26.28 50.66
C ILE A 96 -13.88 -27.69 51.15
N ASP A 97 -14.88 -28.51 51.49
CA ASP A 97 -14.65 -29.88 51.94
C ASP A 97 -13.94 -30.72 50.87
N TYR A 98 -14.28 -30.55 49.58
CA TYR A 98 -13.61 -31.25 48.48
C TYR A 98 -12.12 -30.90 48.36
N TYR A 99 -11.74 -29.63 48.52
CA TYR A 99 -10.34 -29.22 48.46
C TYR A 99 -9.55 -29.53 49.74
N VAL A 100 -10.22 -29.52 50.89
CA VAL A 100 -9.60 -29.87 52.18
C VAL A 100 -9.32 -31.37 52.25
N ASP A 101 -10.20 -32.23 51.76
CA ASP A 101 -9.98 -33.69 51.77
C ASP A 101 -8.74 -34.09 50.94
N ASP A 102 -8.58 -33.55 49.73
CA ASP A 102 -7.46 -33.91 48.84
C ASP A 102 -6.09 -33.41 49.35
N THR A 103 -6.08 -32.34 50.16
CA THR A 103 -4.84 -31.81 50.78
C THR A 103 -4.42 -32.55 52.05
N ASN A 104 -5.32 -33.34 52.64
CA ASN A 104 -5.02 -34.18 53.81
C ASN A 104 -4.56 -35.60 53.44
N VAL A 105 -4.44 -35.92 52.15
CA VAL A 105 -3.81 -37.16 51.67
C VAL A 105 -2.32 -36.92 51.46
N LYS A 106 -1.55 -37.08 52.55
CA LYS A 106 -0.10 -37.30 52.50
C LYS A 106 0.31 -38.43 53.43
#